data_AF-A0AAV2M1Y0-F1
#
_entry.id   AF-A0AAV2M1Y0-F1
#
_cell.length_a   1.000
_cell.length_b   1.000
_cell.length_c   1.000
_cell.angle_alpha   90.00
_cell.angle_beta   90.00
_cell.angle_gamma   90.00
#
_symmetry.space_group_name_H-M   'P 1'
#
loop_
_entity.id
_entity.type
_entity.pdbx_description
1 polymer ?
#
loop_
_entity_poly.entity_id
_entity_poly.type
_entity_poly.pdbx_seq_one_letter_code
_entity_poly.pdbx_strand_id
1 'polypeptide(L)'
;MEDTLESPEPLTPSSRRSFSFSSLRIKKRRHSEEDSFRRRGLRSFSSVPNRRREPSPHSPRDKGEPPRGALVPDSSRAGPCASGEDGGRQGAFKRVSAMLSSFRNKGKKERAKSPEPVDPRGPLEGPSQQQQRYGSGQYFFEYLVVVSLKRTSEDQQYQPHISYQFPKRDGMGRVQREDEEKVLKAITLFCFPEGISWKPLTEYRSETFSFVLTEVDGSRRNGYCRRLLPGGKGARPPEAYCIISRLACFGLFSKIFDEVERRRLVSMAMIYPFMQKLREASFPSPGNTVEITSFIPGAGTEIIRLTRPLDSWLEHVNFSVLFQSLSDEEVLLVFSAAVLERRIIFMADELSTLSQALHAVAALLYPFTWQHTFISIVPRILMDVVSAPTPYLLGVQRSLLGELYDTVDLLVVDLSENKKETFPFSIGDEKSILPHKIQAEILESLRGRKDALTGEELNRLVSETFLHFFVKTLGHYGAYVQYGAKGDRGTKGDRGAPGVFDKRGFYKAIDSKSTRHFVKKFIQTQMFDLFIQEVEQQQPGPQQGVFHRKILEFNEKRKRDKARKH
;
A
#
# COMPACT_ATOMS: atom_id res chain seq x y z
N MET A 1 -52.82 -18.65 -26.46
CA MET A 1 -53.48 -17.90 -25.36
C MET A 1 -53.14 -18.56 -24.02
N GLU A 2 -51.90 -18.56 -23.52
CA GLU A 2 -50.80 -17.60 -23.66
C GLU A 2 -51.22 -16.16 -23.36
N ASP A 3 -50.88 -15.73 -22.16
CA ASP A 3 -50.44 -14.36 -21.87
C ASP A 3 -48.99 -14.45 -21.38
N THR A 4 -48.18 -13.44 -21.71
CA THR A 4 -46.71 -13.54 -21.61
C THR A 4 -46.18 -12.94 -20.32
N LEU A 5 -45.34 -13.67 -19.58
CA LEU A 5 -44.59 -13.14 -18.44
C LEU A 5 -43.22 -12.63 -18.92
N GLU A 6 -42.98 -11.33 -18.77
CA GLU A 6 -41.71 -10.68 -19.14
C GLU A 6 -40.54 -11.12 -18.24
N SER A 7 -39.36 -11.29 -18.82
CA SER A 7 -38.14 -11.61 -18.08
C SER A 7 -37.45 -10.33 -17.57
N PRO A 8 -36.97 -10.30 -16.31
CA PRO A 8 -36.31 -9.13 -15.74
C PRO A 8 -34.94 -8.86 -16.40
N GLU A 9 -34.63 -7.59 -16.65
CA GLU A 9 -33.35 -7.16 -17.23
C GLU A 9 -32.15 -7.41 -16.29
N PRO A 10 -30.94 -7.64 -16.85
CA PRO A 10 -29.72 -7.81 -16.06
C PRO A 10 -29.26 -6.50 -15.41
N LEU A 11 -28.97 -6.54 -14.10
CA LEU A 11 -28.47 -5.40 -13.34
C LEU A 11 -27.11 -4.90 -13.87
N THR A 12 -27.00 -3.59 -14.03
CA THR A 12 -25.74 -2.92 -14.44
C THR A 12 -24.62 -3.09 -13.40
N PRO A 13 -23.34 -3.20 -13.81
CA PRO A 13 -22.22 -3.29 -12.89
C PRO A 13 -22.15 -2.13 -11.89
N SER A 14 -21.80 -2.42 -10.65
CA SER A 14 -21.76 -1.42 -9.57
C SER A 14 -20.67 -0.36 -9.78
N SER A 15 -20.98 0.89 -9.45
CA SER A 15 -20.01 1.99 -9.54
C SER A 15 -18.88 1.80 -8.52
N ARG A 16 -17.65 1.53 -8.99
CA ARG A 16 -16.44 1.53 -8.14
C ARG A 16 -16.31 2.88 -7.43
N ARG A 17 -16.50 2.90 -6.10
CA ARG A 17 -16.15 4.05 -5.25
C ARG A 17 -14.67 3.98 -4.88
N SER A 18 -13.78 4.23 -5.83
CA SER A 18 -12.35 4.38 -5.53
C SER A 18 -12.09 5.69 -4.78
N PHE A 19 -11.29 5.63 -3.71
CA PHE A 19 -10.82 6.82 -3.00
C PHE A 19 -9.78 7.55 -3.85
N SER A 20 -10.23 8.58 -4.58
CA SER A 20 -9.34 9.41 -5.39
C SER A 20 -8.68 10.50 -4.54
N PHE A 21 -7.35 10.47 -4.44
CA PHE A 21 -6.53 11.53 -3.84
C PHE A 21 -6.80 12.92 -4.43
N SER A 22 -7.30 13.00 -5.68
CA SER A 22 -7.68 14.26 -6.35
C SER A 22 -8.81 15.03 -5.64
N SER A 23 -9.58 14.38 -4.75
CA SER A 23 -10.72 14.98 -4.05
C SER A 23 -10.41 15.58 -2.67
N LEU A 24 -9.16 15.46 -2.19
CA LEU A 24 -8.74 15.93 -0.87
C LEU A 24 -8.61 17.46 -0.81
N ARG A 25 -9.72 18.13 -0.46
CA ARG A 25 -9.78 19.58 -0.26
C ARG A 25 -9.15 19.97 1.08
N ILE A 26 -7.88 20.36 1.05
CA ILE A 26 -7.08 20.76 2.23
C ILE A 26 -7.81 21.83 3.06
N LYS A 27 -8.36 21.45 4.21
CA LYS A 27 -8.84 22.38 5.24
C LYS A 27 -7.68 22.69 6.20
N LYS A 28 -7.12 23.91 6.15
CA LYS A 28 -6.17 24.39 7.16
C LYS A 28 -6.90 24.51 8.50
N ARG A 29 -6.79 23.50 9.38
CA ARG A 29 -7.27 23.57 10.78
C ARG A 29 -6.61 24.78 11.45
N ARG A 30 -7.40 25.80 11.81
CA ARG A 30 -6.99 26.80 12.79
C ARG A 30 -7.33 26.25 14.17
N HIS A 31 -6.38 26.28 15.09
CA HIS A 31 -6.69 26.21 16.52
C HIS A 31 -7.13 27.59 16.99
N SER A 32 -8.21 27.62 17.77
CA SER A 32 -8.60 28.73 18.63
C SER A 32 -9.41 28.10 19.77
N GLU A 33 -8.83 28.06 20.96
CA GLU A 33 -9.56 27.69 22.17
C GLU A 33 -10.34 28.91 22.70
N GLU A 34 -11.25 28.65 23.65
CA GLU A 34 -12.10 29.63 24.35
C GLU A 34 -13.06 30.47 23.48
N ASP A 35 -14.35 30.17 23.57
CA ASP A 35 -15.19 30.91 24.53
C ASP A 35 -16.38 30.02 24.99
N SER A 36 -17.04 30.38 26.10
CA SER A 36 -18.04 29.54 26.77
C SER A 36 -19.32 30.31 27.13
N PHE A 37 -20.48 29.87 26.58
CA PHE A 37 -21.78 30.38 27.04
C PHE A 37 -22.86 29.31 27.18
N ARG A 38 -23.69 29.48 28.23
CA ARG A 38 -24.71 28.55 28.72
C ARG A 38 -26.07 28.79 28.06
N ARG A 39 -26.90 27.74 27.86
CA ARG A 39 -28.16 27.49 28.62
C ARG A 39 -29.11 26.44 28.00
N ARG A 40 -29.85 25.77 28.90
CA ARG A 40 -31.11 24.98 28.72
C ARG A 40 -31.00 23.69 27.85
N GLY A 41 -31.56 22.53 28.24
CA GLY A 41 -32.01 22.08 29.58
C GLY A 41 -33.36 21.34 29.61
N LEU A 42 -33.31 20.02 29.80
CA LEU A 42 -34.35 19.03 30.18
C LEU A 42 -33.53 17.80 30.67
N ARG A 43 -33.68 17.14 31.85
CA ARG A 43 -34.83 16.64 32.64
C ARG A 43 -35.73 15.68 31.84
N SER A 44 -35.93 14.41 32.20
CA SER A 44 -35.43 13.58 33.33
C SER A 44 -35.21 12.12 32.85
N PHE A 45 -34.92 11.03 33.59
CA PHE A 45 -35.21 10.54 34.97
C PHE A 45 -34.03 9.63 35.46
N SER A 46 -33.56 9.65 36.71
CA SER A 46 -33.92 8.83 37.91
C SER A 46 -33.87 7.29 37.75
N SER A 47 -33.26 6.48 38.64
CA SER A 47 -32.51 6.76 39.90
C SER A 47 -31.97 5.52 40.65
N VAL A 48 -30.74 5.62 41.23
CA VAL A 48 -30.38 5.28 42.66
C VAL A 48 -30.34 3.78 43.12
N PRO A 49 -29.46 3.33 44.06
CA PRO A 49 -28.04 3.69 44.35
C PRO A 49 -27.13 2.49 44.78
N ASN A 50 -25.84 2.73 45.14
CA ASN A 50 -25.31 2.33 46.47
C ASN A 50 -24.04 3.11 46.89
N ARG A 51 -23.59 2.96 48.14
CA ARG A 51 -22.48 3.71 48.79
C ARG A 51 -21.39 2.81 49.38
N ARG A 52 -20.13 3.30 49.38
CA ARG A 52 -19.10 3.31 50.46
C ARG A 52 -17.84 4.02 49.90
N ARG A 53 -17.38 5.17 50.42
CA ARG A 53 -16.59 5.42 51.66
C ARG A 53 -15.20 4.76 51.68
N GLU A 54 -14.20 5.51 51.18
CA GLU A 54 -12.99 6.04 51.86
C GLU A 54 -12.60 5.49 53.27
N PRO A 55 -11.29 5.46 53.64
CA PRO A 55 -10.42 6.67 53.61
C PRO A 55 -8.94 6.51 53.16
N SER A 56 -8.30 7.67 52.93
CA SER A 56 -6.83 7.86 52.86
C SER A 56 -6.19 7.92 54.26
N PRO A 57 -4.84 8.11 54.37
CA PRO A 57 -4.40 9.37 54.99
C PRO A 57 -3.05 9.97 54.54
N HIS A 58 -2.82 11.22 55.01
CA HIS A 58 -1.57 11.98 55.20
C HIS A 58 -0.91 12.79 54.06
N SER A 59 -0.69 14.07 54.41
CA SER A 59 0.13 15.11 53.78
C SER A 59 0.77 15.97 54.89
N PRO A 60 1.91 16.66 54.66
CA PRO A 60 1.94 18.13 54.75
C PRO A 60 2.65 18.76 53.51
N ARG A 61 2.25 19.91 52.94
CA ARG A 61 2.12 21.31 53.42
C ARG A 61 3.44 22.09 53.57
N ASP A 62 3.72 22.98 52.62
CA ASP A 62 3.73 24.46 52.75
C ASP A 62 3.69 25.07 51.32
N LYS A 63 3.16 26.25 50.96
CA LYS A 63 2.92 27.60 51.55
C LYS A 63 4.09 28.59 51.46
N GLY A 64 3.91 29.65 50.64
CA GLY A 64 4.72 30.86 50.62
C GLY A 64 4.41 31.79 49.43
N GLU A 65 3.87 32.99 49.67
CA GLU A 65 3.54 34.04 48.68
C GLU A 65 3.35 35.39 49.42
N PRO A 66 3.22 36.55 48.73
CA PRO A 66 4.25 37.47 48.21
C PRO A 66 4.47 38.70 49.15
N PRO A 67 5.04 39.84 48.70
CA PRO A 67 4.18 40.95 48.21
C PRO A 67 4.80 41.87 47.09
N ARG A 68 4.20 43.05 46.86
CA ARG A 68 4.23 43.90 45.64
C ARG A 68 5.08 45.20 45.70
N GLY A 69 5.37 45.79 44.53
CA GLY A 69 5.46 47.26 44.28
C GLY A 69 6.52 47.70 43.24
N ALA A 70 6.48 48.87 42.56
CA ALA A 70 5.39 49.82 42.21
C ALA A 70 5.88 50.91 41.18
N LEU A 71 4.95 51.54 40.39
CA LEU A 71 5.04 52.85 39.66
C LEU A 71 6.05 53.01 38.46
N VAL A 72 5.64 53.33 37.20
CA VAL A 72 5.31 54.67 36.56
C VAL A 72 6.52 55.64 36.51
N PRO A 73 6.83 56.47 35.46
CA PRO A 73 6.11 56.96 34.22
C PRO A 73 6.90 56.65 32.89
N ASP A 74 6.85 57.36 31.74
CA ASP A 74 5.79 57.88 30.80
C ASP A 74 6.46 58.48 29.50
N SER A 75 5.68 59.00 28.52
CA SER A 75 6.05 59.91 27.39
C SER A 75 6.60 59.27 26.08
N SER A 76 6.39 59.81 24.85
CA SER A 76 5.39 60.77 24.32
C SER A 76 5.36 60.83 22.77
N ARG A 77 4.37 61.53 22.19
CA ARG A 77 4.20 61.92 20.75
C ARG A 77 3.89 60.79 19.74
N ALA A 78 3.28 61.02 18.58
CA ALA A 78 2.25 61.97 18.10
C ALA A 78 1.84 61.52 16.67
N GLY A 79 0.60 61.82 16.21
CA GLY A 79 0.10 61.45 14.87
C GLY A 79 0.49 62.44 13.73
N PRO A 80 -0.33 62.65 12.67
CA PRO A 80 -1.74 62.25 12.49
C PRO A 80 -2.21 61.79 11.07
N CYS A 81 -3.44 61.25 10.96
CA CYS A 81 -4.39 61.24 9.80
C CYS A 81 -3.94 60.64 8.43
N ALA A 82 -4.77 60.15 7.50
CA ALA A 82 -6.22 59.78 7.34
C ALA A 82 -6.29 58.77 6.14
N SER A 83 -7.40 58.23 5.58
CA SER A 83 -8.87 58.37 5.68
C SER A 83 -9.53 56.96 5.87
N GLY A 84 -10.70 56.47 5.39
CA GLY A 84 -11.73 56.84 4.39
C GLY A 84 -11.40 56.39 2.95
N GLU A 85 -12.27 55.75 2.15
CA GLU A 85 -13.66 55.25 2.29
C GLU A 85 -13.74 53.84 1.65
N ASP A 86 -14.39 52.83 2.23
CA ASP A 86 -15.76 52.31 1.96
C ASP A 86 -16.30 52.34 0.50
N GLY A 87 -17.09 51.33 0.11
CA GLY A 87 -17.66 51.19 -1.24
C GLY A 87 -18.12 49.78 -1.66
N GLY A 88 -18.90 49.06 -0.85
CA GLY A 88 -19.32 47.68 -1.14
C GLY A 88 -20.55 47.49 -2.07
N ARG A 89 -20.52 46.45 -2.94
CA ARG A 89 -21.68 45.77 -3.57
C ARG A 89 -21.23 44.38 -4.08
N GLN A 90 -21.72 43.26 -3.54
CA GLN A 90 -22.97 42.56 -3.88
C GLN A 90 -23.15 42.25 -5.39
N GLY A 91 -23.37 40.97 -5.76
CA GLY A 91 -24.04 40.64 -7.04
C GLY A 91 -23.85 39.22 -7.63
N ALA A 92 -24.86 38.37 -7.43
CA ALA A 92 -25.34 37.32 -8.36
C ALA A 92 -24.38 36.30 -9.05
N PHE A 93 -24.56 35.02 -8.73
CA PHE A 93 -24.31 33.90 -9.65
C PHE A 93 -25.23 33.96 -10.88
N LYS A 94 -24.78 33.40 -12.02
CA LYS A 94 -25.67 32.76 -13.01
C LYS A 94 -25.01 31.54 -13.67
N ARG A 95 -25.85 30.63 -14.20
CA ARG A 95 -25.49 29.31 -14.79
C ARG A 95 -25.42 29.38 -16.33
N VAL A 96 -25.26 28.19 -16.93
CA VAL A 96 -25.27 27.78 -18.36
C VAL A 96 -23.83 27.48 -18.82
N SER A 97 -23.37 26.23 -19.02
CA SER A 97 -23.92 24.97 -19.59
C SER A 97 -23.69 24.84 -21.10
N ALA A 98 -23.30 23.62 -21.50
CA ALA A 98 -23.17 23.08 -22.85
C ALA A 98 -22.24 23.81 -23.85
N MET A 99 -21.19 23.10 -24.28
CA MET A 99 -21.07 22.75 -25.70
C MET A 99 -20.23 21.47 -25.88
N LEU A 100 -20.73 20.59 -26.74
CA LEU A 100 -20.04 19.40 -27.24
C LEU A 100 -20.22 19.40 -28.76
N SER A 101 -19.13 19.29 -29.52
CA SER A 101 -19.02 18.43 -30.72
C SER A 101 -17.77 18.77 -31.55
N SER A 102 -17.41 17.84 -32.44
CA SER A 102 -16.61 18.08 -33.65
C SER A 102 -15.15 18.52 -33.47
N PHE A 103 -14.23 17.59 -33.72
CA PHE A 103 -13.61 17.56 -35.07
C PHE A 103 -13.29 16.13 -35.51
N ARG A 104 -13.15 15.94 -36.83
CA ARG A 104 -13.23 14.64 -37.52
C ARG A 104 -11.91 14.22 -38.17
N ASN A 105 -11.67 12.91 -38.23
CA ASN A 105 -10.53 12.21 -38.85
C ASN A 105 -9.83 12.90 -40.02
N LYS A 106 -8.49 12.85 -40.00
CA LYS A 106 -7.63 12.82 -41.19
C LYS A 106 -6.52 11.79 -41.00
N GLY A 107 -6.62 10.65 -41.68
CA GLY A 107 -5.54 9.64 -41.74
C GLY A 107 -4.44 10.01 -42.74
N LYS A 108 -3.28 9.36 -42.61
CA LYS A 108 -2.22 9.36 -43.63
C LYS A 108 -1.67 7.93 -43.82
N LYS A 109 -1.22 7.65 -45.05
CA LYS A 109 -0.90 6.31 -45.56
C LYS A 109 0.37 5.71 -44.95
N GLU A 110 0.40 4.39 -44.92
CA GLU A 110 1.60 3.57 -44.76
C GLU A 110 2.59 3.73 -45.93
N ARG A 111 3.82 3.26 -45.75
CA ARG A 111 4.76 2.95 -46.83
C ARG A 111 5.59 1.72 -46.43
N ALA A 112 5.48 0.64 -47.20
CA ALA A 112 6.12 -0.64 -46.89
C ALA A 112 7.64 -0.66 -47.20
N LYS A 113 8.35 -1.59 -46.54
CA LYS A 113 9.64 -2.15 -46.95
C LYS A 113 9.64 -3.66 -46.68
N SER A 114 10.41 -4.41 -47.46
CA SER A 114 10.41 -5.88 -47.53
C SER A 114 11.28 -6.55 -46.45
N PRO A 115 11.05 -7.84 -46.13
CA PRO A 115 11.76 -8.57 -45.07
C PRO A 115 12.81 -9.58 -45.59
N GLU A 116 13.88 -9.77 -44.80
CA GLU A 116 14.81 -10.91 -44.82
C GLU A 116 15.42 -11.06 -43.40
N PRO A 117 16.01 -12.21 -43.03
CA PRO A 117 15.42 -13.55 -43.02
C PRO A 117 15.27 -14.08 -41.57
N VAL A 118 14.78 -15.32 -41.38
CA VAL A 118 14.50 -15.91 -40.06
C VAL A 118 15.37 -17.14 -39.81
N ASP A 119 15.93 -17.24 -38.60
CA ASP A 119 16.58 -18.44 -38.04
C ASP A 119 16.09 -18.64 -36.57
N PRO A 120 16.29 -19.81 -35.90
CA PRO A 120 15.13 -20.45 -35.26
C PRO A 120 15.20 -20.57 -33.72
N ARG A 121 14.06 -20.28 -33.09
CA ARG A 121 13.55 -20.84 -31.82
C ARG A 121 14.39 -20.66 -30.53
N GLY A 122 13.93 -19.72 -29.70
CA GLY A 122 13.79 -19.97 -28.25
C GLY A 122 12.31 -20.18 -27.89
N PRO A 123 11.96 -20.86 -26.77
CA PRO A 123 10.56 -20.96 -26.33
C PRO A 123 10.02 -19.59 -25.94
N LEU A 124 8.96 -19.12 -26.61
CA LEU A 124 8.29 -17.87 -26.27
C LEU A 124 7.34 -18.09 -25.09
N GLU A 125 7.80 -17.78 -23.88
CA GLU A 125 6.94 -17.66 -22.72
C GLU A 125 5.91 -16.55 -22.92
N GLY A 126 4.70 -16.77 -22.38
CA GLY A 126 3.58 -15.84 -22.48
C GLY A 126 2.92 -15.59 -21.12
N PRO A 127 1.96 -14.66 -21.08
CA PRO A 127 1.73 -13.84 -19.91
C PRO A 127 1.02 -14.59 -18.78
N SER A 128 1.65 -14.62 -17.60
CA SER A 128 1.02 -14.99 -16.33
C SER A 128 0.76 -13.71 -15.51
N GLN A 129 -0.47 -13.53 -14.99
CA GLN A 129 -0.86 -12.28 -14.31
C GLN A 129 -0.37 -12.18 -12.84
N GLN A 130 0.95 -12.18 -12.68
CA GLN A 130 1.60 -11.15 -11.86
C GLN A 130 2.58 -10.29 -12.68
N GLN A 131 2.84 -10.68 -13.93
CA GLN A 131 3.49 -9.82 -14.91
C GLN A 131 2.48 -8.77 -15.40
N GLN A 132 2.46 -7.60 -14.77
CA GLN A 132 2.19 -6.39 -15.55
C GLN A 132 3.11 -6.43 -16.76
N ARG A 133 2.56 -6.32 -17.98
CA ARG A 133 3.40 -6.36 -19.19
C ARG A 133 4.32 -5.15 -19.19
N TYR A 134 5.59 -5.37 -18.81
CA TYR A 134 6.67 -4.39 -18.89
C TYR A 134 7.02 -4.15 -20.36
N GLY A 135 6.12 -3.43 -21.06
CA GLY A 135 6.28 -3.07 -22.46
C GLY A 135 7.52 -2.21 -22.68
N SER A 136 8.15 -2.40 -23.83
CA SER A 136 9.28 -1.61 -24.32
C SER A 136 8.94 -0.11 -24.28
N GLY A 137 9.52 0.60 -23.32
CA GLY A 137 9.24 2.02 -23.05
C GLY A 137 9.07 2.38 -21.58
N GLN A 138 8.97 1.41 -20.65
CA GLN A 138 9.05 1.72 -19.21
C GLN A 138 10.50 1.94 -18.77
N TYR A 139 10.74 3.06 -18.09
CA TYR A 139 12.01 3.36 -17.42
C TYR A 139 12.19 2.53 -16.15
N PHE A 140 13.43 2.33 -15.72
CA PHE A 140 13.80 1.66 -14.46
C PHE A 140 13.10 2.27 -13.22
N PHE A 141 12.82 3.57 -13.26
CA PHE A 141 12.00 4.29 -12.29
C PHE A 141 11.42 5.55 -12.96
N GLU A 142 10.33 6.08 -12.40
CA GLU A 142 9.69 7.31 -12.88
C GLU A 142 10.46 8.55 -12.39
N TYR A 143 10.66 8.63 -11.08
CA TYR A 143 11.27 9.79 -10.40
C TYR A 143 12.27 9.34 -9.33
N LEU A 144 13.35 10.09 -9.16
CA LEU A 144 14.04 10.28 -7.88
C LEU A 144 13.71 11.70 -7.39
N VAL A 145 13.25 11.82 -6.16
CA VAL A 145 13.14 13.10 -5.46
C VAL A 145 14.00 13.07 -4.19
N VAL A 146 14.52 14.24 -3.82
CA VAL A 146 15.00 14.48 -2.45
C VAL A 146 14.00 15.41 -1.80
N VAL A 147 13.49 15.01 -0.64
CA VAL A 147 12.59 15.81 0.19
C VAL A 147 13.36 16.25 1.43
N SER A 148 13.44 17.57 1.63
CA SER A 148 14.11 18.18 2.78
C SER A 148 13.07 18.96 3.61
N LEU A 149 13.29 19.08 4.91
CA LEU A 149 12.38 19.81 5.81
C LEU A 149 12.80 21.27 5.93
N LYS A 150 12.00 22.20 5.42
CA LYS A 150 12.24 23.65 5.55
C LYS A 150 11.43 24.22 6.70
N ARG A 151 12.09 25.00 7.56
CA ARG A 151 11.42 25.76 8.63
C ARG A 151 10.66 26.94 8.03
N THR A 152 9.38 27.06 8.38
CA THR A 152 8.49 28.14 7.94
C THR A 152 8.71 29.36 8.83
N SER A 153 8.79 30.55 8.25
CA SER A 153 9.04 31.80 8.99
C SER A 153 7.86 32.24 9.88
N GLU A 154 6.63 31.91 9.47
CA GLU A 154 5.39 32.30 10.17
C GLU A 154 5.14 31.41 11.41
N ASP A 155 4.96 30.11 11.18
CA ASP A 155 4.54 29.16 12.22
C ASP A 155 5.71 28.54 13.02
N GLN A 156 6.98 28.88 12.70
CA GLN A 156 8.23 28.19 13.12
C GLN A 156 8.32 26.67 12.82
N GLN A 157 7.28 26.06 12.26
CA GLN A 157 7.14 24.64 11.96
C GLN A 157 7.94 24.21 10.73
N TYR A 158 8.35 22.96 10.70
CA TYR A 158 8.96 22.34 9.52
C TYR A 158 7.87 21.90 8.52
N GLN A 159 8.11 22.11 7.24
CA GLN A 159 7.30 21.55 6.16
C GLN A 159 8.19 20.79 5.17
N PRO A 160 7.79 19.59 4.73
CA PRO A 160 8.55 18.83 3.73
C PRO A 160 8.38 19.47 2.36
N HIS A 161 9.48 19.70 1.65
CA HIS A 161 9.47 20.17 0.27
C HIS A 161 10.49 19.39 -0.56
N ILE A 162 10.25 19.32 -1.86
CA ILE A 162 11.24 18.76 -2.78
C ILE A 162 12.39 19.77 -2.92
N SER A 163 13.61 19.31 -2.66
CA SER A 163 14.86 20.05 -2.83
C SER A 163 15.60 19.67 -4.12
N TYR A 164 15.37 18.44 -4.62
CA TYR A 164 15.89 17.95 -5.90
C TYR A 164 14.89 16.99 -6.56
N GLN A 165 14.78 17.03 -7.89
CA GLN A 165 13.96 16.11 -8.69
C GLN A 165 14.74 15.67 -9.94
N PHE A 166 14.70 14.37 -10.24
CA PHE A 166 15.16 13.77 -11.49
C PHE A 166 14.10 12.80 -12.04
N PRO A 167 13.72 12.85 -13.33
CA PRO A 167 14.10 13.87 -14.32
C PRO A 167 13.51 15.25 -13.98
N LYS A 168 14.03 16.30 -14.64
CA LYS A 168 13.43 17.64 -14.57
C LYS A 168 12.06 17.67 -15.27
N ARG A 169 11.21 18.63 -14.88
CA ARG A 169 9.82 18.81 -15.35
C ARG A 169 9.72 19.45 -16.76
N ASP A 170 10.78 19.31 -17.56
CA ASP A 170 10.95 20.04 -18.81
C ASP A 170 10.09 19.43 -19.93
N GLY A 171 9.53 20.27 -20.80
CA GLY A 171 8.68 19.85 -21.93
C GLY A 171 7.24 19.42 -21.61
N MET A 172 6.85 19.24 -20.33
CA MET A 172 5.48 18.80 -19.99
C MET A 172 4.39 19.86 -20.22
N GLY A 173 3.26 19.44 -20.79
CA GLY A 173 2.05 20.24 -20.96
C GLY A 173 1.33 20.56 -19.64
N ARG A 174 0.44 21.57 -19.65
CA ARG A 174 -0.17 22.14 -18.42
C ARG A 174 -0.87 21.09 -17.54
N VAL A 175 -1.81 20.33 -18.09
CA VAL A 175 -2.60 19.34 -17.32
C VAL A 175 -1.68 18.27 -16.70
N GLN A 176 -0.76 17.71 -17.50
CA GLN A 176 0.21 16.72 -17.03
C GLN A 176 1.08 17.27 -15.87
N ARG A 177 1.48 18.54 -15.96
CA ARG A 177 2.24 19.24 -14.91
C ARG A 177 1.40 19.46 -13.63
N GLU A 178 0.11 19.73 -13.75
CA GLU A 178 -0.79 19.86 -12.58
C GLU A 178 -0.99 18.52 -11.86
N ASP A 179 -1.17 17.42 -12.60
CA ASP A 179 -1.32 16.08 -12.01
C ASP A 179 -0.01 15.54 -11.43
N GLU A 180 1.12 15.74 -12.12
CA GLU A 180 2.45 15.47 -11.57
C GLU A 180 2.67 16.25 -10.26
N GLU A 181 2.26 17.53 -10.18
CA GLU A 181 2.42 18.32 -8.96
C GLU A 181 1.58 17.80 -7.79
N LYS A 182 0.38 17.25 -8.05
CA LYS A 182 -0.43 16.58 -7.01
C LYS A 182 0.29 15.32 -6.49
N VAL A 183 0.88 14.53 -7.38
CA VAL A 183 1.67 13.34 -7.04
C VAL A 183 2.92 13.71 -6.24
N LEU A 184 3.68 14.71 -6.70
CA LEU A 184 4.88 15.21 -6.01
C LEU A 184 4.55 15.77 -4.62
N LYS A 185 3.44 16.50 -4.46
CA LYS A 185 2.95 16.94 -3.15
C LYS A 185 2.59 15.75 -2.25
N ALA A 186 1.88 14.75 -2.76
CA ALA A 186 1.58 13.53 -2.00
C ALA A 186 2.87 12.82 -1.53
N ILE A 187 3.87 12.66 -2.41
CA ILE A 187 5.17 12.05 -2.08
C ILE A 187 5.84 12.75 -0.88
N THR A 188 5.81 14.09 -0.80
CA THR A 188 6.39 14.80 0.37
C THR A 188 5.75 14.41 1.70
N LEU A 189 4.46 14.04 1.71
CA LEU A 189 3.73 13.59 2.89
C LEU A 189 4.06 12.15 3.27
N PHE A 190 4.37 11.28 2.30
CA PHE A 190 4.78 9.89 2.58
C PHE A 190 6.28 9.76 2.90
N CYS A 191 7.12 10.70 2.45
CA CYS A 191 8.51 10.83 2.93
C CYS A 191 8.56 11.25 4.41
N PHE A 192 7.56 12.00 4.89
CA PHE A 192 7.46 12.53 6.26
C PHE A 192 6.02 12.44 6.82
N PRO A 193 5.47 11.22 7.06
CA PRO A 193 4.14 10.99 7.63
C PRO A 193 3.88 11.69 8.97
N GLU A 194 4.92 11.91 9.76
CA GLU A 194 4.95 12.70 11.01
C GLU A 194 4.51 14.16 10.79
N GLY A 195 4.60 14.64 9.54
CA GLY A 195 4.22 15.97 9.11
C GLY A 195 5.16 17.05 9.65
N ILE A 196 4.60 17.95 10.46
CA ILE A 196 5.23 19.22 10.86
C ILE A 196 6.06 19.16 12.16
N SER A 197 5.93 18.08 12.93
CA SER A 197 6.41 17.99 14.32
C SER A 197 7.86 17.53 14.45
N TRP A 198 8.78 18.11 13.68
CA TRP A 198 10.19 17.75 13.68
C TRP A 198 11.02 18.58 14.66
N LYS A 199 11.83 17.89 15.48
CA LYS A 199 12.96 18.48 16.22
C LYS A 199 14.24 18.19 15.43
N PRO A 200 15.15 19.17 15.23
CA PRO A 200 16.45 18.91 14.63
C PRO A 200 17.25 17.88 15.42
N LEU A 201 17.92 16.97 14.71
CA LEU A 201 18.65 15.85 15.29
C LEU A 201 20.16 16.03 15.11
N THR A 202 20.96 15.69 16.12
CA THR A 202 22.42 15.60 16.02
C THR A 202 22.87 14.31 15.35
N GLU A 203 22.13 13.23 15.59
CA GLU A 203 22.34 11.88 15.08
C GLU A 203 20.98 11.30 14.65
N TYR A 204 20.98 10.53 13.56
CA TYR A 204 19.80 9.81 13.08
C TYR A 204 20.28 8.58 12.30
N ARG A 205 19.81 7.40 12.68
CA ARG A 205 20.12 6.13 12.00
C ARG A 205 19.44 6.13 10.63
N SER A 206 20.21 5.83 9.58
CA SER A 206 19.68 5.74 8.21
C SER A 206 18.55 4.71 8.15
N GLU A 207 17.36 5.13 7.69
CA GLU A 207 16.12 4.34 7.71
C GLU A 207 15.64 4.11 6.27
N THR A 208 15.37 2.85 5.90
CA THR A 208 14.81 2.51 4.57
C THR A 208 13.42 1.89 4.72
N PHE A 209 12.43 2.46 4.03
CA PHE A 209 11.04 2.01 4.05
C PHE A 209 10.37 2.14 2.67
N SER A 210 9.13 1.68 2.54
CA SER A 210 8.35 1.81 1.30
C SER A 210 6.90 2.21 1.54
N PHE A 211 6.40 3.14 0.72
CA PHE A 211 4.99 3.55 0.68
C PHE A 211 4.35 3.19 -0.67
N VAL A 212 3.03 3.00 -0.68
CA VAL A 212 2.27 2.72 -1.91
C VAL A 212 1.31 3.86 -2.21
N LEU A 213 1.41 4.38 -3.43
CA LEU A 213 0.45 5.30 -4.04
C LEU A 213 -0.50 4.49 -4.94
N THR A 214 -1.79 4.52 -4.64
CA THR A 214 -2.82 3.91 -5.50
C THR A 214 -3.39 4.96 -6.45
N GLU A 215 -3.40 4.68 -7.75
CA GLU A 215 -3.95 5.54 -8.79
C GLU A 215 -5.47 5.30 -8.98
N VAL A 216 -6.14 6.18 -9.72
CA VAL A 216 -7.62 6.18 -9.84
C VAL A 216 -8.20 4.95 -10.55
N ASP A 217 -7.39 4.24 -11.33
CA ASP A 217 -7.71 2.98 -12.00
C ASP A 217 -7.53 1.74 -11.10
N GLY A 218 -6.90 1.90 -9.93
CA GLY A 218 -6.50 0.84 -9.01
C GLY A 218 -5.07 0.35 -9.20
N SER A 219 -4.31 0.88 -10.17
CA SER A 219 -2.88 0.58 -10.30
C SER A 219 -2.09 1.15 -9.13
N ARG A 220 -0.92 0.57 -8.85
CA ARG A 220 -0.08 0.92 -7.69
C ARG A 220 1.31 1.36 -8.15
N ARG A 221 1.80 2.43 -7.54
CA ARG A 221 3.20 2.89 -7.60
C ARG A 221 3.84 2.79 -6.22
N ASN A 222 5.05 2.29 -6.18
CA ASN A 222 5.82 2.14 -4.95
C ASN A 222 6.80 3.31 -4.83
N GLY A 223 6.84 3.94 -3.65
CA GLY A 223 7.85 4.90 -3.27
C GLY A 223 8.80 4.30 -2.26
N TYR A 224 10.02 3.96 -2.68
CA TYR A 224 11.10 3.53 -1.78
C TYR A 224 11.75 4.77 -1.20
N CYS A 225 12.01 4.81 0.10
CA CYS A 225 12.54 5.98 0.77
C CYS A 225 13.72 5.59 1.67
N ARG A 226 14.87 6.24 1.46
CA ARG A 226 16.06 6.22 2.34
C ARG A 226 16.13 7.57 3.04
N ARG A 227 15.78 7.62 4.33
CA ARG A 227 16.00 8.79 5.18
C ARG A 227 17.40 8.74 5.76
N LEU A 228 18.10 9.86 5.77
CA LEU A 228 19.43 10.01 6.36
C LEU A 228 19.63 11.41 6.93
N LEU A 229 20.61 11.57 7.81
CA LEU A 229 21.00 12.91 8.27
C LEU A 229 21.95 13.55 7.23
N PRO A 230 21.76 14.83 6.84
CA PRO A 230 22.71 15.50 5.95
C PRO A 230 24.09 15.64 6.59
N GLY A 231 25.13 15.90 5.78
CA GLY A 231 26.45 16.27 6.31
C GLY A 231 26.40 17.64 7.00
N GLY A 232 27.17 17.85 8.07
CA GLY A 232 27.23 19.13 8.78
C GLY A 232 27.65 19.01 10.24
N LYS A 233 27.69 20.15 10.94
CA LYS A 233 27.88 20.26 12.40
C LYS A 233 26.56 20.69 13.05
N GLY A 234 26.31 20.24 14.28
CA GLY A 234 25.12 20.62 15.05
C GLY A 234 23.83 19.91 14.61
N ALA A 235 22.74 20.19 15.33
CA ALA A 235 21.44 19.56 15.13
C ALA A 235 20.75 20.09 13.85
N ARG A 236 20.20 19.18 13.04
CA ARG A 236 19.64 19.47 11.71
C ARG A 236 18.50 18.50 11.36
N PRO A 237 17.55 18.88 10.46
CA PRO A 237 16.54 17.93 9.99
C PRO A 237 17.17 16.82 9.13
N PRO A 238 16.59 15.60 9.12
CA PRO A 238 16.93 14.58 8.13
C PRO A 238 16.42 14.95 6.72
N GLU A 239 16.99 14.29 5.72
CA GLU A 239 16.57 14.35 4.32
C GLU A 239 16.09 12.97 3.85
N ALA A 240 15.07 12.94 3.00
CA ALA A 240 14.47 11.72 2.46
C ALA A 240 14.76 11.61 0.96
N TYR A 241 15.58 10.64 0.57
CA TYR A 241 15.80 10.26 -0.83
C TYR A 241 14.72 9.25 -1.22
N CYS A 242 13.87 9.58 -2.19
CA CYS A 242 12.74 8.72 -2.58
C CYS A 242 12.71 8.40 -4.08
N ILE A 243 12.68 7.11 -4.42
CA ILE A 243 12.54 6.60 -5.78
C ILE A 243 11.11 6.10 -5.98
N ILE A 244 10.43 6.62 -7.00
CA ILE A 244 9.09 6.21 -7.41
C ILE A 244 9.18 5.26 -8.60
N SER A 245 8.62 4.05 -8.47
CA SER A 245 8.53 3.10 -9.58
C SER A 245 7.34 2.17 -9.44
N ARG A 246 6.80 1.71 -10.57
CA ARG A 246 5.84 0.59 -10.65
C ARG A 246 6.50 -0.78 -10.39
N LEU A 247 7.83 -0.84 -10.36
CA LEU A 247 8.60 -2.09 -10.39
C LEU A 247 8.72 -2.81 -9.04
N ALA A 248 8.92 -4.13 -9.15
CA ALA A 248 8.74 -5.17 -8.13
C ALA A 248 9.75 -5.29 -6.95
N CYS A 249 10.91 -4.62 -6.92
CA CYS A 249 12.07 -5.12 -6.14
C CYS A 249 12.71 -4.19 -5.10
N PHE A 250 12.37 -4.36 -3.82
CA PHE A 250 12.90 -3.57 -2.68
C PHE A 250 14.41 -3.75 -2.49
N GLY A 251 14.89 -5.00 -2.51
CA GLY A 251 16.33 -5.29 -2.33
C GLY A 251 17.21 -4.66 -3.40
N LEU A 252 16.69 -4.49 -4.61
CA LEU A 252 17.36 -3.82 -5.71
C LEU A 252 17.35 -2.28 -5.51
N PHE A 253 16.24 -1.69 -5.07
CA PHE A 253 16.19 -0.26 -4.74
C PHE A 253 17.03 0.10 -3.50
N SER A 254 17.18 -0.80 -2.52
CA SER A 254 18.12 -0.61 -1.41
C SER A 254 19.57 -0.49 -1.92
N LYS A 255 20.01 -1.40 -2.80
CA LYS A 255 21.35 -1.34 -3.42
C LYS A 255 21.56 -0.04 -4.22
N ILE A 256 20.53 0.46 -4.89
CA ILE A 256 20.58 1.77 -5.55
C ILE A 256 20.76 2.90 -4.53
N PHE A 257 20.09 2.85 -3.37
CA PHE A 257 20.28 3.86 -2.33
C PHE A 257 21.66 3.80 -1.66
N ASP A 258 22.24 2.62 -1.44
CA ASP A 258 23.62 2.48 -0.96
C ASP A 258 24.60 3.17 -1.92
N GLU A 259 24.37 3.01 -3.23
CA GLU A 259 25.13 3.66 -4.29
C GLU A 259 24.87 5.19 -4.39
N VAL A 260 23.65 5.66 -4.15
CA VAL A 260 23.35 7.10 -4.03
C VAL A 260 24.03 7.71 -2.80
N GLU A 261 23.97 7.05 -1.65
CA GLU A 261 24.54 7.49 -0.38
C GLU A 261 26.08 7.55 -0.46
N ARG A 262 26.73 6.55 -1.08
CA ARG A 262 28.16 6.55 -1.35
C ARG A 262 28.60 7.70 -2.27
N ARG A 263 27.86 7.99 -3.35
CA ARG A 263 28.13 9.15 -4.24
C ARG A 263 27.92 10.48 -3.53
N ARG A 264 26.91 10.56 -2.66
CA ARG A 264 26.59 11.73 -1.85
C ARG A 264 27.75 12.18 -0.95
N LEU A 265 28.58 11.25 -0.46
CA LEU A 265 29.79 11.58 0.31
C LEU A 265 30.89 12.25 -0.54
N VAL A 266 30.89 12.06 -1.86
CA VAL A 266 31.83 12.70 -2.79
C VAL A 266 31.27 14.02 -3.31
N SER A 267 30.07 14.02 -3.90
CA SER A 267 29.34 15.22 -4.31
C SER A 267 27.91 14.91 -4.74
N MET A 268 26.96 15.80 -4.43
CA MET A 268 25.59 15.77 -4.96
C MET A 268 25.55 15.65 -6.50
N ALA A 269 26.50 16.27 -7.20
CA ALA A 269 26.55 16.24 -8.66
C ALA A 269 26.75 14.82 -9.22
N MET A 270 27.39 13.91 -8.47
CA MET A 270 27.64 12.54 -8.91
C MET A 270 26.37 11.67 -8.96
N ILE A 271 25.29 12.08 -8.29
CA ILE A 271 24.02 11.36 -8.30
C ILE A 271 23.38 11.44 -9.68
N TYR A 272 23.41 12.59 -10.35
CA TYR A 272 22.73 12.80 -11.63
C TYR A 272 23.20 11.83 -12.74
N PRO A 273 24.51 11.69 -13.06
CA PRO A 273 24.97 10.77 -14.12
C PRO A 273 24.67 9.30 -13.81
N PHE A 274 24.72 8.90 -12.53
CA PHE A 274 24.39 7.54 -12.12
C PHE A 274 22.89 7.26 -12.32
N MET A 275 22.01 8.15 -11.83
CA MET A 275 20.57 7.98 -11.98
C MET A 275 20.11 8.10 -13.44
N GLN A 276 20.81 8.87 -14.28
CA GLN A 276 20.58 8.88 -15.72
C GLN A 276 20.89 7.52 -16.36
N LYS A 277 22.11 6.99 -16.18
CA LYS A 277 22.47 5.65 -16.71
C LYS A 277 21.55 4.54 -16.20
N LEU A 278 21.18 4.58 -14.92
CA LEU A 278 20.23 3.64 -14.32
C LEU A 278 18.85 3.71 -14.96
N ARG A 279 18.37 4.92 -15.32
CA ARG A 279 17.07 5.13 -15.97
C ARG A 279 17.07 4.74 -17.45
N GLU A 280 18.22 4.85 -18.12
CA GLU A 280 18.45 4.46 -19.51
C GLU A 280 18.66 2.94 -19.67
N ALA A 281 19.14 2.25 -18.63
CA ALA A 281 19.26 0.81 -18.62
C ALA A 281 17.90 0.10 -18.60
N SER A 282 17.84 -1.06 -19.25
CA SER A 282 16.70 -1.98 -19.12
C SER A 282 16.57 -2.46 -17.67
N PHE A 283 15.34 -2.61 -17.19
CA PHE A 283 15.11 -3.32 -15.92
C PHE A 283 15.36 -4.83 -16.10
N PRO A 284 16.07 -5.51 -15.17
CA PRO A 284 16.31 -6.95 -15.26
C PRO A 284 15.03 -7.79 -15.33
N SER A 285 15.03 -8.82 -16.17
CA SER A 285 14.11 -9.96 -16.07
C SER A 285 14.34 -10.74 -14.76
N PRO A 286 13.37 -11.54 -14.27
CA PRO A 286 13.58 -12.37 -13.08
C PRO A 286 14.82 -13.27 -13.24
N GLY A 287 15.59 -13.45 -12.17
CA GLY A 287 16.86 -14.20 -12.17
C GLY A 287 18.01 -13.58 -12.97
N ASN A 288 17.81 -12.44 -13.65
CA ASN A 288 18.84 -11.80 -14.49
C ASN A 288 19.52 -10.63 -13.76
N THR A 289 20.70 -10.25 -14.26
CA THR A 289 21.51 -9.14 -13.73
C THR A 289 21.72 -8.07 -14.79
N VAL A 290 21.60 -6.81 -14.39
CA VAL A 290 21.97 -5.64 -15.21
C VAL A 290 23.21 -4.97 -14.62
N GLU A 291 24.14 -4.56 -15.49
CA GLU A 291 25.43 -3.99 -15.11
C GLU A 291 25.48 -2.50 -15.42
N ILE A 292 25.56 -1.66 -14.38
CA ILE A 292 25.62 -0.20 -14.51
C ILE A 292 27.07 0.26 -14.33
N THR A 293 27.68 0.77 -15.41
CA THR A 293 29.03 1.36 -15.36
C THR A 293 28.97 2.77 -14.76
N SER A 294 29.72 3.05 -13.69
CA SER A 294 29.77 4.37 -13.06
C SER A 294 31.20 4.83 -12.88
N PHE A 295 31.49 6.08 -13.22
CA PHE A 295 32.73 6.74 -12.81
C PHE A 295 32.52 7.45 -11.46
N ILE A 296 33.53 7.39 -10.58
CA ILE A 296 33.59 8.16 -9.33
C ILE A 296 35.01 8.76 -9.20
N PRO A 297 35.16 10.08 -8.98
CA PRO A 297 36.46 10.71 -8.73
C PRO A 297 37.22 10.03 -7.58
N GLY A 298 38.49 9.70 -7.80
CA GLY A 298 39.35 9.00 -6.84
C GLY A 298 39.20 7.47 -6.82
N ALA A 299 38.03 6.91 -7.18
CA ALA A 299 37.79 5.46 -7.24
C ALA A 299 37.92 4.88 -8.67
N GLY A 300 37.71 5.69 -9.71
CA GLY A 300 37.78 5.26 -11.10
C GLY A 300 36.44 4.81 -11.66
N THR A 301 36.44 3.80 -12.54
CA THR A 301 35.23 3.24 -13.15
C THR A 301 34.87 1.91 -12.50
N GLU A 302 33.67 1.84 -11.95
CA GLU A 302 33.11 0.68 -11.25
C GLU A 302 31.94 0.08 -12.03
N ILE A 303 31.63 -1.19 -11.77
CA ILE A 303 30.49 -1.92 -12.38
C ILE A 303 29.55 -2.39 -11.27
N ILE A 304 28.34 -1.82 -11.22
CA ILE A 304 27.31 -2.17 -10.23
C ILE A 304 26.44 -3.27 -10.80
N ARG A 305 26.34 -4.40 -10.08
CA ARG A 305 25.55 -5.57 -10.49
C ARG A 305 24.18 -5.56 -9.82
N LEU A 306 23.15 -5.18 -10.58
CA LEU A 306 21.75 -5.16 -10.14
C LEU A 306 21.02 -6.43 -10.58
N THR A 307 21.07 -7.45 -9.72
CA THR A 307 20.39 -8.74 -9.91
C THR A 307 18.96 -8.69 -9.38
N ARG A 308 18.02 -9.24 -10.13
CA ARG A 308 16.63 -9.45 -9.72
C ARG A 308 16.40 -10.91 -9.29
N PRO A 309 15.71 -11.17 -8.16
CA PRO A 309 15.33 -12.53 -7.75
C PRO A 309 14.58 -13.31 -8.84
N LEU A 310 14.58 -14.64 -8.75
CA LEU A 310 13.84 -15.51 -9.66
C LEU A 310 12.34 -15.56 -9.32
N ASP A 311 12.01 -15.67 -8.03
CA ASP A 311 10.62 -15.66 -7.53
C ASP A 311 10.03 -14.24 -7.57
N SER A 312 9.57 -13.85 -8.76
CA SER A 312 9.18 -12.45 -9.08
C SER A 312 8.06 -11.83 -8.25
N TRP A 313 7.39 -12.64 -7.42
CA TRP A 313 6.30 -12.25 -6.53
C TRP A 313 6.77 -11.99 -5.08
N LEU A 314 8.00 -12.40 -4.75
CA LEU A 314 8.64 -12.19 -3.44
C LEU A 314 9.70 -11.08 -3.45
N GLU A 315 9.91 -10.41 -4.59
CA GLU A 315 10.92 -9.36 -4.80
C GLU A 315 10.82 -8.15 -3.81
N HIS A 316 9.64 -7.93 -3.23
CA HIS A 316 9.33 -6.89 -2.22
C HIS A 316 9.20 -7.41 -0.80
N VAL A 317 9.30 -8.72 -0.61
CA VAL A 317 8.80 -9.37 0.59
C VAL A 317 9.95 -9.70 1.53
N ASN A 318 9.79 -9.35 2.80
CA ASN A 318 10.64 -9.82 3.87
C ASN A 318 9.75 -10.37 4.99
N PHE A 319 9.54 -11.68 5.02
CA PHE A 319 8.71 -12.32 6.03
C PHE A 319 9.36 -12.32 7.42
N SER A 320 10.68 -12.12 7.55
CA SER A 320 11.35 -12.11 8.86
C SER A 320 10.81 -11.04 9.82
N VAL A 321 10.35 -9.89 9.29
CA VAL A 321 9.76 -8.80 10.08
C VAL A 321 8.51 -9.24 10.86
N LEU A 322 7.75 -10.21 10.32
CA LEU A 322 6.57 -10.72 11.03
C LEU A 322 7.02 -11.58 12.22
N PHE A 323 7.96 -12.51 12.01
CA PHE A 323 8.43 -13.43 13.05
C PHE A 323 9.42 -12.81 14.05
N GLN A 324 9.85 -11.57 13.84
CA GLN A 324 10.54 -10.75 14.85
C GLN A 324 9.55 -10.21 15.90
N SER A 325 8.33 -9.85 15.49
CA SER A 325 7.34 -9.20 16.37
C SER A 325 6.14 -10.08 16.74
N LEU A 326 5.91 -11.22 16.05
CA LEU A 326 4.70 -12.04 16.16
C LEU A 326 5.03 -13.55 16.26
N SER A 327 4.22 -14.30 17.02
CA SER A 327 4.24 -15.76 17.02
C SER A 327 3.63 -16.37 15.74
N ASP A 328 3.84 -17.67 15.51
CA ASP A 328 3.23 -18.39 14.37
C ASP A 328 1.70 -18.33 14.41
N GLU A 329 1.14 -18.43 15.61
CA GLU A 329 -0.29 -18.29 15.90
C GLU A 329 -0.76 -16.86 15.63
N GLU A 330 0.00 -15.84 16.04
CA GLU A 330 -0.36 -14.43 15.81
C GLU A 330 -0.32 -14.07 14.32
N VAL A 331 0.69 -14.53 13.56
CA VAL A 331 0.73 -14.41 12.09
C VAL A 331 -0.46 -15.13 11.45
N LEU A 332 -0.87 -16.28 11.98
CA LEU A 332 -2.04 -17.02 11.50
C LEU A 332 -3.37 -16.28 11.79
N LEU A 333 -3.50 -15.56 12.90
CA LEU A 333 -4.67 -14.71 13.19
C LEU A 333 -4.73 -13.50 12.25
N VAL A 334 -3.58 -12.87 12.01
CA VAL A 334 -3.43 -11.79 11.01
C VAL A 334 -3.84 -12.27 9.62
N PHE A 335 -3.35 -13.43 9.17
CA PHE A 335 -3.74 -14.05 7.91
C PHE A 335 -5.24 -14.38 7.88
N SER A 336 -5.80 -14.89 8.98
CA SER A 336 -7.24 -15.19 9.12
C SER A 336 -8.12 -13.96 8.90
N ALA A 337 -7.71 -12.80 9.42
CA ALA A 337 -8.38 -11.54 9.19
C ALA A 337 -8.20 -11.03 7.74
N ALA A 338 -7.00 -11.16 7.18
CA ALA A 338 -6.69 -10.71 5.83
C ALA A 338 -7.46 -11.51 4.75
N VAL A 339 -7.59 -12.84 4.88
CA VAL A 339 -8.36 -13.65 3.91
C VAL A 339 -9.86 -13.37 3.95
N LEU A 340 -10.41 -12.75 5.01
CA LEU A 340 -11.81 -12.32 5.06
C LEU A 340 -11.99 -10.81 4.78
N GLU A 341 -10.98 -10.14 4.21
CA GLU A 341 -11.04 -8.71 3.87
C GLU A 341 -11.49 -7.85 5.06
N ARG A 342 -10.84 -8.01 6.21
CA ARG A 342 -11.12 -7.17 7.39
C ARG A 342 -10.49 -5.78 7.29
N ARG A 343 -10.91 -4.90 8.18
CA ARG A 343 -10.18 -3.66 8.49
C ARG A 343 -9.02 -4.01 9.41
N ILE A 344 -7.79 -3.78 8.95
CA ILE A 344 -6.56 -4.14 9.67
C ILE A 344 -5.61 -2.92 9.71
N ILE A 345 -5.15 -2.57 10.90
CA ILE A 345 -4.07 -1.60 11.13
C ILE A 345 -2.88 -2.33 11.74
N PHE A 346 -1.69 -2.11 11.21
CA PHE A 346 -0.44 -2.41 11.92
C PHE A 346 0.12 -1.15 12.57
N MET A 347 0.82 -1.34 13.67
CA MET A 347 1.57 -0.29 14.35
C MET A 347 3.00 -0.74 14.63
N ALA A 348 3.94 0.17 14.42
CA ALA A 348 5.34 0.04 14.81
C ALA A 348 5.91 1.43 15.11
N ASP A 349 7.09 1.48 15.72
CA ASP A 349 7.84 2.73 15.88
C ASP A 349 8.59 3.09 14.59
N GLU A 350 9.22 2.11 13.93
CA GLU A 350 9.93 2.30 12.66
C GLU A 350 9.01 2.13 11.44
N LEU A 351 9.20 3.00 10.44
CA LEU A 351 8.53 2.91 9.15
C LEU A 351 9.04 1.73 8.32
N SER A 352 10.29 1.32 8.56
CA SER A 352 10.90 0.14 7.94
C SER A 352 10.19 -1.15 8.36
N THR A 353 9.96 -1.33 9.67
CA THR A 353 9.18 -2.45 10.25
C THR A 353 7.75 -2.45 9.70
N LEU A 354 7.08 -1.29 9.79
CA LEU A 354 5.69 -1.10 9.39
C LEU A 354 5.43 -1.44 7.92
N SER A 355 6.24 -0.89 7.01
CA SER A 355 6.06 -1.09 5.57
C SER A 355 6.34 -2.53 5.13
N GLN A 356 7.42 -3.15 5.63
CA GLN A 356 7.73 -4.54 5.32
C GLN A 356 6.63 -5.49 5.82
N ALA A 357 6.06 -5.25 7.01
CA ALA A 357 5.00 -6.09 7.57
C ALA A 357 3.72 -6.06 6.71
N LEU A 358 3.28 -4.90 6.23
CA LEU A 358 2.13 -4.81 5.33
C LEU A 358 2.38 -5.49 3.98
N HIS A 359 3.59 -5.34 3.41
CA HIS A 359 3.95 -6.03 2.17
C HIS A 359 4.03 -7.56 2.36
N ALA A 360 4.54 -8.04 3.49
CA ALA A 360 4.56 -9.46 3.83
C ALA A 360 3.14 -10.03 4.00
N VAL A 361 2.26 -9.37 4.77
CA VAL A 361 0.87 -9.83 4.97
C VAL A 361 0.07 -9.81 3.66
N ALA A 362 0.30 -8.84 2.78
CA ALA A 362 -0.29 -8.86 1.44
C ALA A 362 0.23 -10.03 0.57
N ALA A 363 1.49 -10.44 0.73
CA ALA A 363 2.06 -11.58 0.00
C ALA A 363 1.58 -12.95 0.50
N LEU A 364 1.17 -13.07 1.78
CA LEU A 364 0.54 -14.29 2.30
C LEU A 364 -0.74 -14.68 1.54
N LEU A 365 -1.39 -13.73 0.87
CA LEU A 365 -2.67 -13.91 0.18
C LEU A 365 -2.53 -14.58 -1.20
N TYR A 366 -1.32 -14.73 -1.74
CA TYR A 366 -1.08 -15.30 -3.07
C TYR A 366 -1.72 -16.71 -3.21
N PRO A 367 -2.53 -16.99 -4.26
CA PRO A 367 -2.64 -16.29 -5.55
C PRO A 367 -3.42 -14.98 -5.55
N PHE A 368 -4.17 -14.68 -4.50
CA PHE A 368 -5.02 -13.51 -4.45
C PHE A 368 -4.21 -12.24 -4.16
N THR A 369 -4.62 -11.13 -4.75
CA THR A 369 -4.05 -9.79 -4.50
C THR A 369 -5.05 -8.96 -3.72
N TRP A 370 -4.62 -8.30 -2.64
CA TRP A 370 -5.47 -7.41 -1.84
C TRP A 370 -6.09 -6.29 -2.71
N GLN A 371 -7.42 -6.26 -2.80
CA GLN A 371 -8.17 -5.39 -3.73
C GLN A 371 -8.60 -4.04 -3.14
N HIS A 372 -8.65 -3.94 -1.81
CA HIS A 372 -9.16 -2.76 -1.13
C HIS A 372 -8.04 -1.73 -0.84
N THR A 373 -8.36 -0.69 -0.07
CA THR A 373 -7.40 0.32 0.39
C THR A 373 -6.17 -0.34 1.01
N PHE A 374 -5.00 0.02 0.48
CA PHE A 374 -3.70 -0.42 0.98
C PHE A 374 -2.81 0.83 1.13
N ILE A 375 -2.39 1.13 2.36
CA ILE A 375 -1.51 2.25 2.67
C ILE A 375 -0.48 1.77 3.69
N SER A 376 0.69 1.33 3.21
CA SER A 376 1.74 0.74 4.06
C SER A 376 2.27 1.68 5.15
N ILE A 377 2.13 2.99 4.95
CA ILE A 377 2.44 4.06 5.92
C ILE A 377 1.42 5.18 5.73
N VAL A 378 0.57 5.44 6.72
CA VAL A 378 -0.44 6.51 6.73
C VAL A 378 0.19 7.82 7.27
N PRO A 379 0.26 8.89 6.46
CA PRO A 379 0.61 10.22 6.96
C PRO A 379 -0.43 10.74 7.96
N ARG A 380 0.01 11.43 9.01
CA ARG A 380 -0.89 11.97 10.07
C ARG A 380 -2.02 12.84 9.52
N ILE A 381 -1.75 13.58 8.43
CA ILE A 381 -2.74 14.42 7.74
C ILE A 381 -3.84 13.62 7.00
N LEU A 382 -3.70 12.29 6.90
CA LEU A 382 -4.66 11.37 6.28
C LEU A 382 -5.31 10.40 7.29
N MET A 383 -5.13 10.58 8.60
CA MET A 383 -5.66 9.66 9.65
C MET A 383 -7.17 9.44 9.58
N ASP A 384 -7.94 10.40 9.05
CA ASP A 384 -9.38 10.26 8.77
C ASP A 384 -9.72 8.99 7.93
N VAL A 385 -8.75 8.40 7.21
CA VAL A 385 -8.91 7.15 6.45
C VAL A 385 -9.24 5.93 7.34
N VAL A 386 -8.87 5.95 8.62
CA VAL A 386 -9.19 4.89 9.60
C VAL A 386 -10.71 4.74 9.78
N SER A 387 -11.47 5.82 9.64
CA SER A 387 -12.94 5.81 9.73
C SER A 387 -13.63 5.28 8.46
N ALA A 388 -12.90 4.75 7.47
CA ALA A 388 -13.51 4.13 6.30
C ALA A 388 -14.30 2.86 6.68
N PRO A 389 -15.55 2.68 6.18
CA PRO A 389 -16.37 1.50 6.47
C PRO A 389 -16.01 0.30 5.57
N THR A 390 -15.22 0.52 4.51
CA THR A 390 -14.70 -0.53 3.62
C THR A 390 -13.51 -1.24 4.25
N PRO A 391 -13.17 -2.47 3.83
CA PRO A 391 -11.92 -3.12 4.19
C PRO A 391 -10.70 -2.24 3.90
N TYR A 392 -9.65 -2.39 4.71
CA TYR A 392 -8.37 -1.73 4.49
C TYR A 392 -7.23 -2.48 5.15
N LEU A 393 -6.03 -2.28 4.61
CA LEU A 393 -4.77 -2.71 5.19
C LEU A 393 -3.88 -1.46 5.32
N LEU A 394 -3.76 -0.95 6.55
CA LEU A 394 -3.12 0.32 6.87
C LEU A 394 -1.92 0.11 7.81
N GLY A 395 -0.87 0.92 7.66
CA GLY A 395 0.22 1.03 8.62
C GLY A 395 0.19 2.41 9.28
N VAL A 396 0.15 2.45 10.61
CA VAL A 396 0.09 3.69 11.41
C VAL A 396 1.29 3.71 12.36
N GLN A 397 1.96 4.85 12.56
CA GLN A 397 3.04 4.94 13.55
C GLN A 397 2.48 4.80 14.98
N ARG A 398 3.18 4.08 15.88
CA ARG A 398 2.80 3.88 17.29
C ARG A 398 2.39 5.17 18.00
N SER A 399 3.08 6.27 17.71
CA SER A 399 2.81 7.61 18.25
C SER A 399 1.39 8.13 17.97
N LEU A 400 0.69 7.59 16.97
CA LEU A 400 -0.67 7.95 16.57
C LEU A 400 -1.74 6.98 17.09
N LEU A 401 -1.39 5.99 17.91
CA LEU A 401 -2.35 5.09 18.58
C LEU A 401 -3.42 5.89 19.36
N GLY A 402 -3.04 7.00 19.99
CA GLY A 402 -3.97 7.90 20.68
C GLY A 402 -4.97 8.64 19.78
N GLU A 403 -4.86 8.54 18.45
CA GLU A 403 -5.80 9.07 17.47
C GLU A 403 -6.77 7.98 16.94
N LEU A 404 -6.61 6.71 17.38
CA LEU A 404 -7.51 5.60 17.07
C LEU A 404 -8.69 5.56 18.06
N TYR A 405 -9.76 6.30 17.75
CA TYR A 405 -11.01 6.27 18.51
C TYR A 405 -11.85 5.01 18.21
N ASP A 406 -12.71 4.61 19.16
CA ASP A 406 -13.57 3.40 19.20
C ASP A 406 -14.12 2.92 17.84
N THR A 407 -13.29 2.19 17.09
CA THR A 407 -13.62 1.71 15.75
C THR A 407 -14.03 0.24 15.84
N VAL A 408 -15.35 -0.02 15.82
CA VAL A 408 -15.90 -1.38 15.77
C VAL A 408 -15.44 -2.14 14.53
N ASP A 409 -15.39 -3.47 14.63
CA ASP A 409 -14.91 -4.44 13.62
C ASP A 409 -13.54 -4.11 13.00
N LEU A 410 -12.57 -3.81 13.86
CA LEU A 410 -11.18 -3.51 13.52
C LEU A 410 -10.23 -4.50 14.21
N LEU A 411 -9.23 -4.99 13.47
CA LEU A 411 -8.05 -5.63 14.04
C LEU A 411 -6.90 -4.61 14.05
N VAL A 412 -6.33 -4.34 15.22
CA VAL A 412 -5.07 -3.59 15.37
C VAL A 412 -3.97 -4.56 15.78
N VAL A 413 -2.83 -4.50 15.10
CA VAL A 413 -1.68 -5.38 15.31
C VAL A 413 -0.48 -4.55 15.73
N ASP A 414 -0.02 -4.75 16.97
CA ASP A 414 1.15 -4.08 17.52
C ASP A 414 2.42 -4.90 17.25
N LEU A 415 3.39 -4.28 16.55
CA LEU A 415 4.69 -4.87 16.20
C LEU A 415 5.84 -4.34 17.07
N SER A 416 5.62 -3.31 17.88
CA SER A 416 6.68 -2.67 18.68
C SER A 416 7.24 -3.60 19.75
N GLU A 417 8.56 -3.56 19.97
CA GLU A 417 9.24 -4.38 21.00
C GLU A 417 8.68 -4.17 22.42
N ASN A 418 8.22 -2.94 22.72
CA ASN A 418 7.68 -2.53 24.03
C ASN A 418 6.16 -2.69 24.18
N LYS A 419 5.50 -3.45 23.28
CA LYS A 419 4.04 -3.63 23.31
C LYS A 419 3.56 -4.32 24.57
N LYS A 420 2.41 -3.87 25.07
CA LYS A 420 1.71 -4.51 26.20
C LYS A 420 0.88 -5.71 25.74
N GLU A 421 0.28 -5.60 24.55
CA GLU A 421 -0.60 -6.58 23.95
C GLU A 421 -0.37 -6.56 22.43
N THR A 422 -0.30 -7.73 21.77
CA THR A 422 -0.15 -7.79 20.30
C THR A 422 -1.39 -7.30 19.57
N PHE A 423 -2.57 -7.42 20.16
CA PHE A 423 -3.84 -7.05 19.54
C PHE A 423 -4.66 -6.10 20.41
N PRO A 424 -4.29 -4.81 20.52
CA PRO A 424 -5.02 -3.82 21.32
C PRO A 424 -6.50 -3.67 20.95
N PHE A 425 -6.86 -4.04 19.72
CA PHE A 425 -8.23 -4.21 19.26
C PHE A 425 -8.32 -5.48 18.40
N SER A 426 -9.32 -6.33 18.64
CA SER A 426 -9.61 -7.52 17.85
C SER A 426 -11.10 -7.86 17.90
N ILE A 427 -11.58 -8.69 16.96
CA ILE A 427 -13.01 -9.04 16.87
C ILE A 427 -13.34 -10.30 17.69
N GLY A 428 -12.33 -11.13 17.98
CA GLY A 428 -12.41 -12.28 18.89
C GLY A 428 -12.75 -13.60 18.21
N ASP A 429 -13.28 -13.58 16.98
CA ASP A 429 -13.60 -14.79 16.20
C ASP A 429 -12.43 -15.26 15.31
N GLU A 430 -11.29 -14.55 15.25
CA GLU A 430 -10.17 -14.85 14.33
C GLU A 430 -9.72 -16.31 14.40
N LYS A 431 -9.63 -16.87 15.62
CA LYS A 431 -9.27 -18.28 15.90
C LYS A 431 -10.23 -19.31 15.28
N SER A 432 -11.45 -18.89 14.91
CA SER A 432 -12.52 -19.73 14.35
C SER A 432 -12.69 -19.61 12.82
N ILE A 433 -12.03 -18.63 12.19
CA ILE A 433 -12.18 -18.36 10.75
C ILE A 433 -11.69 -19.53 9.90
N LEU A 434 -10.50 -20.04 10.21
CA LEU A 434 -9.82 -21.07 9.43
C LEU A 434 -10.12 -22.48 9.95
N PRO A 435 -10.13 -23.52 9.11
CA PRO A 435 -10.37 -24.89 9.58
C PRO A 435 -9.22 -25.39 10.48
N HIS A 436 -9.48 -25.72 11.75
CA HIS A 436 -8.45 -26.06 12.75
C HIS A 436 -7.41 -27.10 12.30
N LYS A 437 -7.79 -28.11 11.51
CA LYS A 437 -6.81 -29.06 10.96
C LYS A 437 -5.78 -28.37 10.05
N ILE A 438 -6.21 -27.42 9.21
CA ILE A 438 -5.32 -26.69 8.31
C ILE A 438 -4.55 -25.62 9.09
N GLN A 439 -5.12 -25.04 10.16
CA GLN A 439 -4.37 -24.21 11.11
C GLN A 439 -3.15 -24.97 11.68
N ALA A 440 -3.37 -26.19 12.21
CA ALA A 440 -2.30 -27.02 12.75
C ALA A 440 -1.26 -27.41 11.68
N GLU A 441 -1.69 -27.72 10.45
CA GLU A 441 -0.79 -27.99 9.33
C GLU A 441 0.04 -26.77 8.90
N ILE A 442 -0.48 -25.54 9.04
CA ILE A 442 0.28 -24.29 8.83
C ILE A 442 1.29 -24.09 9.94
N LEU A 443 0.87 -24.15 11.21
CA LEU A 443 1.74 -23.93 12.37
C LEU A 443 2.91 -24.92 12.39
N GLU A 444 2.67 -26.19 12.09
CA GLU A 444 3.73 -27.19 12.01
C GLU A 444 4.69 -26.92 10.85
N SER A 445 4.19 -26.46 9.69
CA SER A 445 5.04 -26.05 8.57
C SER A 445 5.86 -24.79 8.88
N LEU A 446 5.33 -23.85 9.66
CA LEU A 446 6.02 -22.62 10.06
C LEU A 446 7.12 -22.87 11.10
N ARG A 447 7.05 -23.95 11.89
CA ARG A 447 8.12 -24.30 12.85
C ARG A 447 9.46 -24.59 12.16
N GLY A 448 9.43 -25.17 10.96
CA GLY A 448 10.61 -25.41 10.12
C GLY A 448 11.33 -24.13 9.66
N ARG A 449 10.76 -22.94 9.88
CA ARG A 449 11.45 -21.66 9.63
C ARG A 449 12.75 -21.49 10.45
N LYS A 450 12.89 -22.24 11.55
CA LYS A 450 14.09 -22.24 12.40
C LYS A 450 15.30 -22.86 11.69
N ASP A 451 15.05 -23.68 10.67
CA ASP A 451 16.08 -24.38 9.89
C ASP A 451 16.47 -23.60 8.62
N ALA A 452 15.83 -22.46 8.34
CA ALA A 452 16.15 -21.59 7.21
C ALA A 452 17.41 -20.76 7.50
N LEU A 453 18.45 -20.91 6.67
CA LEU A 453 19.75 -20.26 6.86
C LEU A 453 19.78 -18.84 6.27
N THR A 454 18.87 -18.54 5.34
CA THR A 454 18.79 -17.27 4.62
C THR A 454 17.37 -16.69 4.62
N GLY A 455 17.27 -15.38 4.41
CA GLY A 455 15.99 -14.69 4.23
C GLY A 455 15.22 -15.16 2.98
N GLU A 456 15.91 -15.68 1.96
CA GLU A 456 15.27 -16.21 0.74
C GLU A 456 14.61 -17.59 1.01
N GLU A 457 15.29 -18.48 1.72
CA GLU A 457 14.72 -19.76 2.16
C GLU A 457 13.54 -19.56 3.12
N LEU A 458 13.69 -18.66 4.10
CA LEU A 458 12.61 -18.26 5.01
C LEU A 458 11.41 -17.73 4.22
N ASN A 459 11.66 -16.79 3.28
CA ASN A 459 10.62 -16.20 2.48
C ASN A 459 9.86 -17.25 1.68
N ARG A 460 10.62 -18.14 1.01
CA ARG A 460 10.07 -19.20 0.19
C ARG A 460 9.26 -20.20 1.03
N LEU A 461 9.78 -20.65 2.17
CA LEU A 461 9.09 -21.56 3.10
C LEU A 461 7.73 -21.00 3.51
N VAL A 462 7.70 -19.78 4.04
CA VAL A 462 6.46 -19.11 4.46
C VAL A 462 5.49 -18.99 3.28
N SER A 463 5.99 -18.57 2.11
CA SER A 463 5.18 -18.43 0.91
C SER A 463 4.58 -19.76 0.43
N GLU A 464 5.33 -20.87 0.47
CA GLU A 464 4.85 -22.20 0.07
C GLU A 464 3.84 -22.76 1.10
N THR A 465 4.01 -22.45 2.40
CA THR A 465 3.04 -22.82 3.45
C THR A 465 1.66 -22.20 3.20
N PHE A 466 1.58 -20.89 2.99
CA PHE A 466 0.29 -20.20 2.80
C PHE A 466 -0.29 -20.42 1.39
N LEU A 467 0.55 -20.59 0.35
CA LEU A 467 0.08 -21.02 -0.96
C LEU A 467 -0.56 -22.43 -0.91
N HIS A 468 0.02 -23.36 -0.13
CA HIS A 468 -0.52 -24.70 0.06
C HIS A 468 -1.87 -24.71 0.80
N PHE A 469 -2.16 -23.71 1.65
CA PHE A 469 -3.50 -23.50 2.21
C PHE A 469 -4.53 -23.23 1.10
N PHE A 470 -4.25 -22.34 0.15
CA PHE A 470 -5.18 -22.07 -0.96
C PHE A 470 -5.30 -23.26 -1.91
N VAL A 471 -4.21 -23.99 -2.18
CA VAL A 471 -4.25 -25.23 -2.97
C VAL A 471 -5.16 -26.28 -2.31
N LYS A 472 -5.09 -26.44 -0.98
CA LYS A 472 -5.93 -27.37 -0.20
C LYS A 472 -7.40 -26.96 -0.10
N THR A 473 -7.69 -25.66 0.00
CA THR A 473 -9.04 -25.15 0.27
C THR A 473 -9.82 -24.82 -0.99
N LEU A 474 -9.15 -24.41 -2.06
CA LEU A 474 -9.76 -23.90 -3.29
C LEU A 474 -9.28 -24.58 -4.57
N GLY A 475 -8.21 -25.39 -4.54
CA GLY A 475 -7.53 -25.92 -5.74
C GLY A 475 -8.37 -26.79 -6.68
N HIS A 476 -9.61 -27.14 -6.31
CA HIS A 476 -10.60 -27.77 -7.18
C HIS A 476 -11.42 -26.79 -8.04
N TYR A 477 -11.22 -25.46 -7.92
CA TYR A 477 -12.04 -24.43 -8.59
C TYR A 477 -12.19 -24.64 -10.10
N GLY A 478 -11.13 -25.07 -10.79
CA GLY A 478 -11.13 -25.27 -12.24
C GLY A 478 -12.12 -26.32 -12.73
N ALA A 479 -12.55 -27.26 -11.88
CA ALA A 479 -13.60 -28.23 -12.21
C ALA A 479 -15.03 -27.63 -12.16
N TYR A 480 -15.17 -26.37 -11.74
CA TYR A 480 -16.44 -25.64 -11.61
C TYR A 480 -16.53 -24.42 -12.53
N VAL A 481 -15.53 -24.20 -13.40
CA VAL A 481 -15.59 -23.19 -14.46
C VAL A 481 -16.01 -23.86 -15.76
N GLN A 482 -17.21 -23.55 -16.25
CA GLN A 482 -17.76 -24.12 -17.49
C GLN A 482 -17.58 -23.13 -18.64
N TYR A 483 -16.73 -23.46 -19.60
CA TYR A 483 -16.59 -22.70 -20.85
C TYR A 483 -17.65 -23.14 -21.85
N GLY A 484 -18.31 -22.19 -22.51
CA GLY A 484 -19.26 -22.50 -23.56
C GLY A 484 -18.60 -23.29 -24.69
N ALA A 485 -19.24 -24.36 -25.15
CA ALA A 485 -18.76 -25.12 -26.30
C ALA A 485 -18.57 -24.19 -27.51
N LYS A 486 -17.50 -24.40 -28.28
CA LYS A 486 -17.33 -23.70 -29.57
C LYS A 486 -18.49 -24.08 -30.48
N GLY A 487 -19.43 -23.15 -30.67
CA GLY A 487 -20.49 -23.29 -31.64
C GLY A 487 -19.91 -23.47 -33.04
N ASP A 488 -20.59 -24.25 -33.88
CA ASP A 488 -20.08 -24.69 -35.18
C ASP A 488 -20.14 -23.58 -36.25
N ARG A 489 -19.31 -22.54 -36.07
CA ARG A 489 -19.17 -21.40 -36.97
C ARG A 489 -17.69 -21.02 -37.09
N GLY A 490 -17.08 -21.37 -38.22
CA GLY A 490 -15.65 -21.19 -38.52
C GLY A 490 -15.15 -19.75 -38.72
N THR A 491 -15.79 -18.75 -38.12
CA THR A 491 -15.35 -17.34 -38.18
C THR A 491 -14.12 -17.11 -37.31
N LYS A 492 -12.93 -17.15 -37.93
CA LYS A 492 -11.64 -16.81 -37.31
C LYS A 492 -11.67 -15.40 -36.71
N GLY A 493 -11.82 -15.32 -35.39
CA GLY A 493 -11.80 -14.06 -34.64
C GLY A 493 -12.64 -14.09 -33.37
N ASP A 494 -13.65 -14.96 -33.30
CA ASP A 494 -14.52 -15.00 -32.13
C ASP A 494 -13.83 -15.62 -30.90
N ARG A 495 -13.84 -14.87 -29.79
CA ARG A 495 -13.35 -15.35 -28.49
C ARG A 495 -14.50 -16.11 -27.85
N GLY A 496 -14.50 -17.44 -28.07
CA GLY A 496 -15.53 -18.34 -27.55
C GLY A 496 -15.89 -18.07 -26.09
N ALA A 497 -17.19 -18.18 -25.80
CA ALA A 497 -17.86 -17.61 -24.63
C ALA A 497 -17.06 -17.73 -23.31
N PRO A 498 -17.09 -16.68 -22.46
CA PRO A 498 -16.38 -16.70 -21.18
C PRO A 498 -16.83 -17.89 -20.33
N GLY A 499 -15.93 -18.33 -19.45
CA GLY A 499 -16.26 -19.31 -18.43
C GLY A 499 -17.38 -18.81 -17.53
N VAL A 500 -18.16 -19.75 -16.98
CA VAL A 500 -19.16 -19.49 -15.95
C VAL A 500 -18.85 -20.37 -14.75
N PHE A 501 -18.63 -19.75 -13.58
CA PHE A 501 -18.25 -20.44 -12.36
C PHE A 501 -19.46 -20.88 -11.52
N ASP A 502 -19.63 -22.20 -11.34
CA ASP A 502 -20.61 -22.76 -10.39
C ASP A 502 -20.13 -22.59 -8.94
N LYS A 503 -20.33 -21.38 -8.43
CA LYS A 503 -20.15 -20.99 -7.02
C LYS A 503 -20.91 -21.91 -6.05
N ARG A 504 -22.01 -22.56 -6.46
CA ARG A 504 -22.84 -23.43 -5.59
C ARG A 504 -22.32 -24.85 -5.52
N GLY A 505 -21.91 -25.45 -6.63
CA GLY A 505 -21.24 -26.75 -6.69
C GLY A 505 -19.87 -26.72 -6.02
N PHE A 506 -19.09 -25.68 -6.30
CA PHE A 506 -17.71 -25.52 -5.80
C PHE A 506 -17.59 -25.68 -4.27
N TYR A 507 -18.40 -24.97 -3.47
CA TYR A 507 -18.36 -25.14 -2.01
C TYR A 507 -19.07 -26.41 -1.55
N LYS A 508 -20.08 -26.91 -2.27
CA LYS A 508 -20.80 -28.14 -1.91
C LYS A 508 -19.89 -29.38 -1.98
N ALA A 509 -18.99 -29.42 -2.96
CA ALA A 509 -18.04 -30.50 -3.18
C ALA A 509 -16.95 -30.65 -2.11
N ILE A 510 -16.86 -29.71 -1.15
CA ILE A 510 -15.92 -29.77 -0.04
C ILE A 510 -16.55 -30.62 1.08
N ASP A 511 -16.09 -31.85 1.29
CA ASP A 511 -16.63 -32.76 2.32
C ASP A 511 -16.52 -32.21 3.75
N SER A 512 -15.36 -31.61 4.07
CA SER A 512 -15.04 -31.06 5.39
C SER A 512 -15.99 -29.90 5.74
N LYS A 513 -16.82 -30.07 6.78
CA LYS A 513 -17.80 -29.08 7.24
C LYS A 513 -17.15 -27.73 7.59
N SER A 514 -16.00 -27.73 8.25
CA SER A 514 -15.27 -26.51 8.63
C SER A 514 -14.60 -25.84 7.43
N THR A 515 -13.99 -26.61 6.52
CA THR A 515 -13.45 -26.08 5.26
C THR A 515 -14.57 -25.49 4.38
N ARG A 516 -15.73 -26.16 4.31
CA ARG A 516 -16.93 -25.68 3.62
C ARG A 516 -17.46 -24.39 4.24
N HIS A 517 -17.38 -24.22 5.56
CA HIS A 517 -17.78 -23.00 6.26
C HIS A 517 -16.81 -21.84 5.96
N PHE A 518 -15.50 -22.07 6.04
CA PHE A 518 -14.49 -21.08 5.63
C PHE A 518 -14.69 -20.64 4.17
N VAL A 519 -14.75 -21.59 3.23
CA VAL A 519 -14.88 -21.27 1.80
C VAL A 519 -16.19 -20.53 1.51
N LYS A 520 -17.31 -20.85 2.19
CA LYS A 520 -18.55 -20.08 2.09
C LYS A 520 -18.43 -18.60 2.48
N LYS A 521 -17.53 -18.24 3.42
CA LYS A 521 -17.18 -16.84 3.73
C LYS A 521 -16.23 -16.29 2.64
N PHE A 522 -15.15 -17.02 2.34
CA PHE A 522 -14.11 -16.57 1.40
C PHE A 522 -14.62 -16.24 -0.01
N ILE A 523 -15.57 -17.03 -0.55
CA ILE A 523 -16.15 -16.79 -1.89
C ILE A 523 -17.03 -15.53 -2.00
N GLN A 524 -17.19 -14.76 -0.93
CA GLN A 524 -17.85 -13.45 -0.94
C GLN A 524 -16.85 -12.28 -0.94
N THR A 525 -15.54 -12.56 -0.89
CA THR A 525 -14.48 -11.54 -0.93
C THR A 525 -14.29 -10.98 -2.34
N GLN A 526 -13.92 -9.71 -2.43
CA GLN A 526 -13.58 -9.06 -3.70
C GLN A 526 -12.33 -9.67 -4.34
N MET A 527 -11.39 -10.16 -3.52
CA MET A 527 -10.25 -10.99 -3.90
C MET A 527 -10.66 -12.24 -4.68
N PHE A 528 -11.57 -13.05 -4.15
CA PHE A 528 -12.01 -14.27 -4.82
C PHE A 528 -12.83 -13.98 -6.08
N ASP A 529 -13.70 -12.97 -6.02
CA ASP A 529 -14.51 -12.51 -7.16
C ASP A 529 -13.64 -12.12 -8.36
N LEU A 530 -12.65 -11.24 -8.17
CA LEU A 530 -11.77 -10.81 -9.26
C LEU A 530 -10.83 -11.93 -9.77
N PHE A 531 -10.38 -12.83 -8.89
CA PHE A 531 -9.63 -14.02 -9.32
C PHE A 531 -10.45 -14.93 -10.23
N ILE A 532 -11.73 -15.18 -9.90
CA ILE A 532 -12.61 -16.00 -10.73
C ILE A 532 -12.95 -15.29 -12.04
N GLN A 533 -13.24 -13.98 -12.03
CA GLN A 533 -13.47 -13.21 -13.26
C GLN A 533 -12.25 -13.24 -14.20
N GLU A 534 -11.03 -13.29 -13.65
CA GLU A 534 -9.81 -13.42 -14.44
C GLU A 534 -9.69 -14.82 -15.09
N VAL A 535 -10.03 -15.87 -14.34
CA VAL A 535 -10.08 -17.26 -14.82
C VAL A 535 -11.15 -17.43 -15.89
N GLU A 536 -12.36 -16.91 -15.69
CA GLU A 536 -13.47 -16.97 -16.67
C GLU A 536 -13.11 -16.31 -18.01
N GLN A 537 -12.22 -15.31 -18.00
CA GLN A 537 -11.68 -14.67 -19.21
C GLN A 537 -10.53 -15.45 -19.87
N GLN A 538 -9.86 -16.35 -19.15
CA GLN A 538 -8.69 -17.10 -19.62
C GLN A 538 -9.05 -18.54 -19.99
N GLN A 539 -9.27 -18.78 -21.28
CA GLN A 539 -9.44 -20.15 -21.78
C GLN A 539 -8.23 -21.03 -21.39
N PRO A 540 -8.45 -22.30 -20.98
CA PRO A 540 -7.41 -23.16 -20.44
C PRO A 540 -6.32 -23.45 -21.48
N GLY A 541 -5.12 -22.91 -21.25
CA GLY A 541 -3.95 -23.03 -22.12
C GLY A 541 -2.72 -23.59 -21.40
N PRO A 542 -1.55 -23.66 -22.08
CA PRO A 542 -0.32 -24.18 -21.49
C PRO A 542 0.39 -23.20 -20.54
N GLN A 543 0.02 -21.93 -20.51
CA GLN A 543 0.70 -20.85 -19.77
C GLN A 543 0.01 -20.57 -18.42
N GLN A 544 -0.02 -21.56 -17.53
CA GLN A 544 -0.72 -21.45 -16.24
C GLN A 544 0.26 -21.13 -15.11
N GLY A 545 -0.09 -20.13 -14.28
CA GLY A 545 0.79 -19.58 -13.25
C GLY A 545 1.16 -20.55 -12.11
N VAL A 546 2.08 -20.12 -11.24
CA VAL A 546 2.68 -20.96 -10.17
C VAL A 546 1.62 -21.63 -9.29
N PHE A 547 0.49 -20.96 -9.00
CA PHE A 547 -0.62 -21.56 -8.26
C PHE A 547 -1.22 -22.79 -8.97
N HIS A 548 -1.45 -22.74 -10.28
CA HIS A 548 -1.95 -23.89 -11.03
C HIS A 548 -0.91 -25.02 -11.06
N ARG A 549 0.37 -24.70 -11.24
CA ARG A 549 1.46 -25.69 -11.16
C ARG A 549 1.46 -26.41 -9.81
N LYS A 550 1.31 -25.67 -8.70
CA LYS A 550 1.18 -26.21 -7.34
C LYS A 550 -0.10 -27.05 -7.12
N ILE A 551 -1.20 -26.72 -7.80
CA ILE A 551 -2.42 -27.55 -7.82
C ILE A 551 -2.16 -28.90 -8.52
N LEU A 552 -1.46 -28.90 -9.66
CA LEU A 552 -1.09 -30.13 -10.36
C LEU A 552 -0.13 -30.99 -9.51
N GLU A 553 0.94 -30.38 -8.94
CA GLU A 553 1.87 -31.03 -8.00
C GLU A 553 1.11 -31.72 -6.84
N PHE A 554 0.17 -31.01 -6.22
CA PHE A 554 -0.65 -31.50 -5.11
C PHE A 554 -1.60 -32.63 -5.51
N ASN A 555 -2.27 -32.51 -6.67
CA ASN A 555 -3.19 -33.53 -7.16
C ASN A 555 -2.45 -34.82 -7.56
N GLU A 556 -1.27 -34.72 -8.19
CA GLU A 556 -0.42 -35.88 -8.48
C GLU A 556 0.09 -36.55 -7.20
N LYS A 557 0.51 -35.76 -6.19
CA LYS A 557 0.85 -36.30 -4.87
C LYS A 557 -0.33 -37.06 -4.24
N ARG A 558 -1.55 -36.50 -4.26
CA ARG A 558 -2.76 -37.17 -3.76
C ARG A 558 -3.13 -38.44 -4.54
N LYS A 559 -2.87 -38.52 -5.84
CA LYS A 559 -3.03 -39.77 -6.62
C LYS A 559 -2.05 -40.83 -6.14
N ARG A 560 -0.76 -40.50 -6.02
CA ARG A 560 0.29 -41.40 -5.53
C ARG A 560 0.04 -41.88 -4.10
N ASP A 561 -0.41 -41.00 -3.22
CA ASP A 561 -0.72 -41.32 -1.82
C ASP A 561 -1.98 -42.21 -1.68
N LYS A 562 -2.89 -42.22 -2.67
CA LYS A 562 -3.99 -43.20 -2.78
C LYS A 562 -3.50 -44.54 -3.35
N ALA A 563 -2.69 -44.51 -4.42
CA ALA A 563 -2.10 -45.69 -5.05
C ALA A 563 -0.99 -46.37 -4.23
N ARG A 564 -0.76 -45.92 -2.99
CA ARG A 564 0.08 -46.55 -1.96
C ARG A 564 -0.73 -47.08 -0.76
N LYS A 565 -2.06 -47.01 -0.84
CA LYS A 565 -3.03 -47.45 0.19
C LYS A 565 -4.07 -48.44 -0.37
N HIS A 566 -3.89 -48.81 -1.62
CA HIS A 566 -4.52 -49.90 -2.36
C HIS A 566 -3.38 -50.73 -2.94
#